data_AF-A0A2V6EYY4-F1
#
_entry.id   AF-A0A2V6EYY4-F1
#
_cell.length_a   1.000
_cell.length_b   1.000
_cell.length_c   1.000
_cell.angle_alpha   90.00
_cell.angle_beta   90.00
_cell.angle_gamma   90.00
#
_symmetry.space_group_name_H-M   'P 1'
#
loop_
_entity.id
_entity.type
_entity.pdbx_description
1 polymer ?
#
loop_
_entity_poly.entity_id
_entity_poly.type
_entity_poly.pdbx_seq_one_letter_code
_entity_poly.pdbx_strand_id
1 'polypeptide(L)'
;MNTLPQRLRQYLLDQPETTDDLHVVSVILKDGRVFEDVAISHCSLVAAVRGHAHVPFDAKDIEELRVTHRRWGFGQQAKPS
;
A
#
# COMPACT_ATOMS: atom_id res chain seq x y z
N MET A 1 8.87 -6.53 -10.96
CA MET A 1 8.65 -5.28 -10.21
C MET A 1 7.15 -5.11 -10.00
N ASN A 2 6.68 -4.96 -8.76
CA ASN A 2 5.26 -4.85 -8.41
C ASN A 2 4.76 -3.42 -8.57
N THR A 3 4.78 -2.91 -9.80
CA THR A 3 4.34 -1.56 -10.13
C THR A 3 2.84 -1.53 -10.40
N LEU A 4 2.13 -0.56 -9.82
CA LEU A 4 0.69 -0.40 -9.96
C LEU A 4 0.27 -0.11 -11.42
N PRO A 5 -0.90 -0.59 -11.86
CA PRO A 5 -1.57 -0.13 -13.07
C PRO A 5 -1.75 1.40 -13.11
N GLN A 6 -1.72 2.01 -14.31
CA GLN A 6 -1.77 3.47 -14.48
C GLN A 6 -2.99 4.14 -13.82
N ARG A 7 -4.17 3.52 -13.92
CA ARG A 7 -5.39 4.01 -13.29
C ARG A 7 -5.24 4.16 -11.77
N LEU A 8 -4.62 3.19 -11.12
CA LEU A 8 -4.42 3.19 -9.67
C LEU A 8 -3.35 4.21 -9.25
N ARG A 9 -2.32 4.42 -10.10
CA ARG A 9 -1.34 5.49 -9.88
C ARG A 9 -1.97 6.87 -9.92
N GLN A 10 -2.82 7.14 -10.91
CA GLN A 10 -3.54 8.41 -11.03
C GLN A 10 -4.43 8.63 -9.81
N TYR A 11 -5.18 7.61 -9.39
CA TYR A 11 -5.98 7.68 -8.17
C TYR A 11 -5.14 8.11 -6.95
N LEU A 12 -3.96 7.52 -6.72
CA LEU A 12 -3.10 7.89 -5.60
C LEU A 12 -2.49 9.29 -5.71
N LEU A 13 -2.17 9.76 -6.92
CA LEU A 13 -1.68 11.11 -7.16
C LEU A 13 -2.73 12.17 -6.79
N ASP A 14 -4.01 11.84 -6.92
CA ASP A 14 -5.13 12.71 -6.53
C ASP A 14 -5.48 12.61 -5.04
N GLN A 15 -4.77 11.80 -4.25
CA GLN A 15 -5.01 11.62 -2.82
C GLN A 15 -3.88 12.23 -1.98
N PRO A 16 -4.21 12.82 -0.82
CA PRO A 16 -3.19 13.28 0.11
C PRO A 16 -2.30 12.10 0.55
N GLU A 17 -1.03 12.38 0.73
CA GLU A 17 -0.06 11.38 1.21
C GLU A 17 -0.32 11.07 2.68
N THR A 18 0.07 9.86 3.12
CA THR A 18 -0.01 9.53 4.54
C THR A 18 1.20 10.11 5.28
N THR A 19 2.42 9.91 4.76
CA THR A 19 3.68 10.44 5.32
C THR A 19 4.80 10.25 4.29
N ASP A 20 5.73 11.20 4.10
CA ASP A 20 6.99 11.06 3.32
C ASP A 20 6.86 10.18 2.04
N ASP A 21 6.07 10.63 1.05
CA ASP A 21 5.86 9.93 -0.24
C ASP A 21 5.22 8.51 -0.14
N LEU A 22 4.64 8.17 1.01
CA LEU A 22 3.94 6.92 1.27
C LEU A 22 2.43 7.12 1.43
N HIS A 23 1.68 6.26 0.75
CA HIS A 23 0.26 6.04 1.01
C HIS A 23 0.06 4.71 1.72
N VAL A 24 -0.66 4.74 2.84
CA VAL A 24 -1.20 3.53 3.46
C VAL A 24 -2.62 3.31 2.97
N VAL A 25 -2.84 2.18 2.32
CA VAL A 25 -4.07 1.85 1.61
C VAL A 25 -4.56 0.46 1.97
N SER A 26 -5.86 0.25 1.82
CA SER A 26 -6.43 -1.09 1.66
C SER A 26 -6.43 -1.46 0.18
N VAL A 27 -5.96 -2.67 -0.12
CA VAL A 27 -5.95 -3.26 -1.46
C VAL A 27 -7.09 -4.27 -1.56
N ILE A 28 -7.96 -4.10 -2.56
CA ILE A 28 -8.97 -5.09 -2.94
C ILE A 28 -8.52 -5.74 -4.24
N LEU A 29 -8.39 -7.07 -4.23
CA LEU A 29 -8.05 -7.86 -5.41
C LEU A 29 -9.32 -8.27 -6.17
N LYS A 30 -9.15 -8.57 -7.47
CA LYS A 30 -10.23 -9.06 -8.36
C LYS A 30 -10.90 -10.36 -7.89
N ASP A 31 -10.21 -11.14 -7.04
CA ASP A 31 -10.73 -12.37 -6.45
C ASP A 31 -11.51 -12.13 -5.14
N GLY A 32 -11.66 -10.87 -4.73
CA GLY A 32 -12.36 -10.46 -3.52
C GLY A 32 -11.51 -10.46 -2.25
N ARG A 33 -10.25 -10.88 -2.29
CA ARG A 33 -9.35 -10.77 -1.13
C ARG A 33 -9.03 -9.31 -0.84
N VAL A 34 -8.96 -8.98 0.45
CA VAL A 34 -8.67 -7.62 0.94
C VAL A 34 -7.45 -7.64 1.84
N PHE A 35 -6.51 -6.74 1.58
CA PHE A 35 -5.36 -6.46 2.42
C PHE A 35 -5.49 -5.06 2.99
N GLU A 36 -5.80 -4.95 4.29
CA GLU A 36 -6.19 -3.65 4.87
C GLU A 36 -5.04 -2.63 4.96
N ASP A 37 -3.82 -3.11 5.22
CA ASP A 37 -2.65 -2.27 5.47
C ASP A 37 -1.55 -2.60 4.46
N VAL A 38 -1.54 -1.85 3.36
CA VAL A 38 -0.53 -1.91 2.31
C VAL A 38 0.14 -0.55 2.14
N ALA A 39 1.47 -0.53 2.14
CA ALA A 39 2.25 0.68 1.91
C ALA A 39 2.60 0.79 0.42
N ILE A 40 2.20 1.91 -0.19
CA ILE A 40 2.56 2.27 -1.56
C ILE A 40 3.53 3.46 -1.51
N SER A 41 4.66 3.34 -2.17
CA SER A 41 5.66 4.41 -2.30
C SER A 41 5.59 5.04 -3.69
N HIS A 42 5.80 6.36 -3.75
CA HIS A 42 5.82 7.15 -5.00
C HIS A 42 4.60 6.90 -5.88
N CYS A 43 3.43 6.72 -5.25
CA CYS A 43 2.15 6.42 -5.91
C CYS A 43 2.16 5.21 -6.87
N SER A 44 3.19 4.36 -6.85
CA SER A 44 3.40 3.39 -7.95
C SER A 44 4.01 2.05 -7.53
N LEU A 45 4.70 1.96 -6.40
CA LEU A 45 5.38 0.75 -5.97
C LEU A 45 4.75 0.21 -4.68
N VAL A 46 4.31 -1.05 -4.69
CA VAL A 46 3.93 -1.73 -3.45
C VAL A 46 5.20 -2.02 -2.65
N ALA A 47 5.40 -1.27 -1.57
CA ALA A 47 6.61 -1.35 -0.74
C ALA A 47 6.51 -2.45 0.32
N ALA A 48 5.34 -2.60 0.95
CA ALA A 48 5.12 -3.59 2.00
C ALA A 48 3.64 -3.93 2.18
N VAL A 49 3.38 -5.13 2.70
CA VAL A 49 2.05 -5.59 3.14
C VAL A 49 2.17 -6.02 4.58
N ARG A 50 1.36 -5.45 5.47
CA ARG A 50 1.49 -5.70 6.91
C ARG A 50 1.25 -7.18 7.22
N GLY A 51 2.12 -7.78 8.03
CA GLY A 51 2.04 -9.19 8.39
C GLY A 51 2.60 -10.17 7.34
N HIS A 52 3.14 -9.66 6.23
CA HIS A 52 3.77 -10.50 5.20
C HIS A 52 5.23 -10.12 4.99
N ALA A 53 6.11 -11.14 4.91
CA ALA A 53 7.53 -10.94 4.64
C ALA A 53 7.81 -10.47 3.19
N HIS A 54 6.88 -10.73 2.28
CA HIS A 54 6.91 -10.33 0.87
C HIS A 54 5.49 -9.97 0.42
N VAL A 55 5.36 -9.24 -0.69
CA VAL A 55 4.04 -8.89 -1.26
C VAL A 55 3.34 -10.17 -1.76
N PRO A 56 2.20 -10.58 -1.17
CA PRO A 56 1.56 -11.87 -1.44
C PRO A 56 0.56 -11.82 -2.62
N PHE A 57 0.65 -10.80 -3.48
CA PHE A 57 -0.22 -10.59 -4.62
C PHE A 57 0.52 -9.87 -5.75
N ASP A 58 0.00 -10.00 -6.97
CA ASP A 58 0.48 -9.25 -8.13
C ASP A 58 -0.25 -7.92 -8.24
N ALA A 59 0.47 -6.84 -8.55
CA ALA A 59 -0.12 -5.52 -8.70
C ALA A 59 -1.17 -5.45 -9.82
N LYS A 60 -1.09 -6.34 -10.82
CA LYS A 60 -2.08 -6.44 -11.91
C LYS A 60 -3.43 -7.01 -11.45
N ASP A 61 -3.45 -7.70 -10.31
CA ASP A 61 -4.65 -8.35 -9.76
C ASP A 61 -5.42 -7.41 -8.83
N ILE A 62 -4.90 -6.21 -8.59
CA ILE A 62 -5.57 -5.17 -7.82
C ILE A 62 -6.76 -4.65 -8.64
N GLU A 63 -7.93 -4.71 -8.02
CA GLU A 63 -9.18 -4.14 -8.54
C GLU A 63 -9.32 -2.69 -8.08
N GLU A 64 -9.12 -2.44 -6.79
CA GLU A 64 -9.35 -1.15 -6.16
C GLU A 64 -8.33 -0.87 -5.04
N LEU A 65 -8.02 0.41 -4.86
CA LEU A 65 -7.27 0.93 -3.72
C LEU A 65 -8.17 1.88 -2.93
N ARG A 66 -8.07 1.82 -1.61
CA ARG A 66 -8.72 2.79 -0.72
C ARG A 66 -7.71 3.34 0.27
N VAL A 67 -7.44 4.63 0.21
CA VAL A 67 -6.52 5.27 1.17
C VAL A 67 -7.15 5.25 2.56
N THR A 68 -6.40 4.77 3.55
CA THR A 68 -6.89 4.67 4.95
C THR A 68 -6.18 5.63 5.89
N HIS A 69 -5.02 6.17 5.50
CA HIS A 69 -4.14 7.00 6.34
C HIS A 69 -3.78 6.36 7.69
N ARG A 70 -3.89 5.03 7.81
CA ARG A 70 -3.49 4.33 9.03
C ARG A 70 -1.99 4.51 9.23
N ARG A 71 -1.58 4.74 10.48
CA ARG A 71 -0.16 4.84 10.83
C ARG A 71 0.48 3.47 10.68
N TRP A 72 1.50 3.38 9.81
CA TRP A 72 2.24 2.14 9.63
C TRP A 72 3.20 1.85 10.79
N GLY A 73 3.91 2.90 11.26
CA GLY A 73 4.99 2.78 12.23
C GLY A 73 6.36 2.45 11.61
N PHE A 74 6.59 2.77 10.33
CA PHE A 74 7.95 2.72 9.76
C PHE A 74 8.88 3.56 10.64
N GLY A 75 9.85 2.93 11.32
CA GLY A 75 10.78 3.62 12.19
C GLY A 75 10.39 3.73 13.68
N GLN A 76 9.27 3.13 14.14
CA GLN A 76 9.13 2.88 15.58
C GLN A 76 10.03 1.71 15.96
N GLN A 77 11.31 2.01 16.15
CA GLN A 77 12.24 1.13 16.84
C GLN A 77 11.63 0.86 18.23
N ALA A 78 11.13 -0.36 18.45
CA ALA A 78 10.77 -0.79 19.78
C ALA A 78 12.05 -0.64 20.62
N LYS A 79 12.10 0.36 21.50
CA LYS A 79 13.18 0.45 22.48
C LYS A 79 13.12 -0.83 23.31
N PRO A 80 14.14 -1.70 23.28
CA PRO A 80 14.18 -2.79 24.24
C PRO A 80 14.27 -2.13 25.63
N SER A 81 13.35 -2.51 26.51
CA SER A 81 13.39 -2.16 27.94
C SER A 81 14.48 -2.96 28.65
#